data_AF-A0A2E8WJH5-F1
#
_entry.id   AF-A0A2E8WJH5-F1
#
_cell.length_a   1.000
_cell.length_b   1.000
_cell.length_c   1.000
_cell.angle_alpha   90.00
_cell.angle_beta   90.00
_cell.angle_gamma   90.00
#
_symmetry.space_group_name_H-M   'P 1'
#
loop_
_entity.id
_entity.type
_entity.pdbx_description
1 polymer ?
#
loop_
_entity_poly.entity_id
_entity_poly.type
_entity_poly.pdbx_seq_one_letter_code
_entity_poly.pdbx_strand_id
1 'polypeptide(L)'
;MTAGIAEMLVQSHAGEIHLLHALPAYWPSGSVTGLKARGNVEVDVTWDEGRLVEARLRAAKDREVEVRFQGGDETKVVSLKANEEY
;
A
#
# COMPACT_ATOMS: atom_id res chain seq x y z
N MET A 1 -13.89 -12.66 -7.09
CA MET A 1 -12.98 -12.13 -8.12
C MET A 1 -12.42 -10.78 -7.66
N THR A 2 -11.70 -10.77 -6.54
CA THR A 2 -11.32 -9.53 -5.82
C THR A 2 -9.83 -9.47 -5.48
N ALA A 3 -9.10 -10.59 -5.66
CA ALA A 3 -7.68 -10.69 -5.37
C ALA A 3 -6.79 -10.04 -6.45
N GLY A 4 -7.21 -10.08 -7.73
CA GLY A 4 -6.40 -9.57 -8.84
C GLY A 4 -6.19 -8.05 -8.83
N ILE A 5 -7.15 -7.27 -8.29
CA ILE A 5 -6.97 -5.81 -8.11
C ILE A 5 -6.07 -5.53 -6.90
N ALA A 6 -6.17 -6.34 -5.85
CA ALA A 6 -5.32 -6.21 -4.67
C ALA A 6 -3.85 -6.50 -4.98
N GLU A 7 -3.55 -7.51 -5.80
CA GLU A 7 -2.18 -7.86 -6.21
C GLU A 7 -1.54 -6.82 -7.14
N MET A 8 -2.34 -6.09 -7.93
CA MET A 8 -1.85 -4.99 -8.78
C MET A 8 -1.58 -3.70 -7.99
N LEU A 9 -2.27 -3.51 -6.84
CA LEU A 9 -2.20 -2.29 -6.03
C LEU A 9 -1.29 -2.42 -4.82
N VAL A 10 -1.20 -3.61 -4.23
CA VAL A 10 -0.41 -3.92 -3.04
C VAL A 10 0.31 -5.24 -3.27
N GLN A 11 1.60 -5.17 -3.57
CA GLN A 11 2.46 -6.34 -3.61
C GLN A 11 3.25 -6.43 -2.30
N SER A 12 3.33 -7.62 -1.70
CA SER A 12 4.16 -7.79 -0.50
C SER A 12 5.10 -8.99 -0.62
N HIS A 13 6.37 -8.70 -0.91
CA HIS A 13 7.42 -9.70 -1.03
C HIS A 13 8.59 -9.28 -0.12
N ALA A 14 9.19 -10.23 0.59
CA ALA A 14 10.36 -10.02 1.45
C ALA A 14 10.26 -8.97 2.59
N GLY A 15 9.10 -8.38 2.86
CA GLY A 15 8.92 -7.34 3.90
C GLY A 15 8.67 -5.94 3.34
N GLU A 16 8.73 -5.80 2.02
CA GLU A 16 8.36 -4.59 1.29
C GLU A 16 6.89 -4.64 0.87
N ILE A 17 6.22 -3.48 0.93
CA ILE A 17 4.86 -3.22 0.47
C ILE A 17 4.96 -2.26 -0.71
N HIS A 18 4.62 -2.72 -1.90
CA HIS A 18 4.58 -1.88 -3.10
C HIS A 18 3.17 -1.35 -3.31
N LEU A 19 3.00 -0.03 -3.17
CA LEU A 19 1.75 0.66 -3.44
C LEU A 19 1.70 1.12 -4.90
N LEU A 20 0.54 0.92 -5.53
CA LEU A 20 0.24 1.36 -6.90
C LEU A 20 1.20 0.75 -7.95
N HIS A 21 1.77 -0.43 -7.67
CA HIS A 21 2.80 -1.05 -8.52
C HIS A 21 2.40 -1.11 -10.01
N ALA A 22 1.14 -1.45 -10.28
CA ALA A 22 0.59 -1.52 -11.62
C ALA A 22 -0.73 -0.74 -11.73
N LEU A 23 -0.78 0.49 -11.20
CA LEU A 23 -1.96 1.33 -11.37
C LEU A 23 -2.24 1.51 -12.88
N PRO A 24 -3.41 1.07 -13.39
CA PRO A 24 -3.70 1.20 -14.80
C PRO A 24 -3.81 2.69 -15.19
N ALA A 25 -3.21 3.08 -16.31
CA ALA A 25 -3.20 4.48 -16.77
C ALA A 25 -4.60 5.09 -16.98
N TYR A 26 -5.63 4.25 -17.09
CA TYR A 26 -7.03 4.64 -17.23
C TYR A 26 -7.73 4.92 -15.89
N TRP A 27 -7.05 4.79 -14.74
CA TRP A 27 -7.54 5.19 -13.41
C TRP A 27 -6.79 6.44 -12.93
N PRO A 28 -7.15 7.63 -13.44
CA PRO A 28 -6.47 8.87 -13.06
C PRO A 28 -6.63 9.13 -11.57
N SER A 29 -7.78 8.85 -10.97
CA SER A 29 -8.00 9.02 -9.53
C SER A 29 -8.88 7.92 -8.97
N GLY A 30 -8.74 7.68 -7.67
CA GLY A 30 -9.48 6.64 -6.97
C GLY A 30 -8.99 6.44 -5.55
N SER A 31 -9.74 5.62 -4.81
CA SER A 31 -9.38 5.19 -3.47
C SER A 31 -9.70 3.71 -3.30
N VAL A 32 -8.82 3.00 -2.61
CA VAL A 32 -9.03 1.61 -2.21
C VAL A 32 -8.78 1.52 -0.71
N THR A 33 -9.67 0.81 -0.02
CA THR A 33 -9.56 0.63 1.43
C THR A 33 -9.67 -0.84 1.80
N GLY A 34 -9.08 -1.22 2.93
CA GLY A 34 -9.11 -2.58 3.46
C GLY A 34 -8.22 -3.57 2.70
N LEU A 35 -7.20 -3.10 1.96
CA LEU A 35 -6.25 -4.02 1.32
C LEU A 35 -5.38 -4.68 2.37
N LYS A 36 -5.30 -6.00 2.37
CA LYS A 36 -4.45 -6.74 3.32
C LYS A 36 -3.15 -7.15 2.68
N ALA A 37 -2.06 -6.54 3.13
CA ALA A 37 -0.70 -6.94 2.82
C ALA A 37 -0.21 -8.08 3.75
N ARG A 38 0.86 -8.75 3.35
CA ARG A 38 1.45 -9.86 4.10
C ARG A 38 1.85 -9.44 5.51
N GLY A 39 1.53 -10.32 6.46
CA GLY A 39 1.72 -10.12 7.90
C GLY A 39 0.67 -9.18 8.51
N ASN A 40 -0.55 -9.23 7.97
CA ASN A 40 -1.77 -8.65 8.53
C ASN A 40 -1.68 -7.13 8.71
N VAL A 41 -1.17 -6.46 7.67
CA VAL A 41 -1.18 -5.01 7.55
C VAL A 41 -2.32 -4.63 6.63
N GLU A 42 -3.24 -3.83 7.14
CA GLU A 42 -4.28 -3.20 6.36
C GLU A 42 -3.72 -1.91 5.75
N VAL A 43 -4.03 -1.69 4.47
CA VAL A 43 -3.54 -0.59 3.67
C VAL A 43 -4.73 0.06 2.99
N ASP A 44 -4.88 1.36 3.23
CA ASP A 44 -5.80 2.23 2.52
C ASP A 44 -4.98 3.18 1.65
N VAL A 45 -5.36 3.35 0.39
CA VAL A 45 -4.60 4.13 -0.59
C VAL A 45 -5.56 4.99 -1.39
N THR A 46 -5.26 6.28 -1.48
CA THR A 46 -5.95 7.25 -2.33
C THR A 46 -4.95 7.84 -3.31
N TRP A 47 -5.32 7.89 -4.58
CA TRP A 47 -4.50 8.47 -5.64
C TRP A 47 -5.31 9.45 -6.49
N ASP A 48 -4.60 10.42 -7.06
CA ASP A 48 -5.13 11.43 -7.95
C ASP A 48 -4.09 11.77 -9.01
N GLU A 49 -4.54 11.96 -10.25
CA GLU A 49 -3.69 12.06 -11.45
C GLU A 49 -2.60 10.98 -11.56
N GLY A 50 -2.90 9.74 -11.16
CA GLY A 50 -1.97 8.62 -11.16
C GLY A 50 -0.86 8.71 -10.11
N ARG A 51 -0.98 9.64 -9.15
CA ARG A 51 -0.03 9.85 -8.06
C ARG A 51 -0.68 9.56 -6.72
N LEU A 52 0.11 9.02 -5.79
CA LEU A 52 -0.37 8.81 -4.43
C LEU A 52 -0.69 10.16 -3.77
N VAL A 53 -1.89 10.26 -3.21
CA VAL A 53 -2.34 11.41 -2.39
C VAL A 53 -2.26 11.07 -0.91
N GLU A 54 -2.78 9.91 -0.53
CA GLU A 54 -2.82 9.47 0.86
C GLU A 54 -2.61 7.95 0.91
N ALA A 55 -1.81 7.49 1.88
CA ALA A 55 -1.73 6.09 2.24
C ALA A 55 -1.87 5.99 3.75
N ARG A 56 -2.73 5.08 4.22
CA ARG A 56 -2.86 4.74 5.64
C ARG A 56 -2.48 3.30 5.82
N LEU A 57 -1.61 3.04 6.79
CA LEU A 57 -1.18 1.69 7.12
C LEU A 57 -1.55 1.36 8.56
N ARG A 58 -2.10 0.16 8.75
CA ARG A 58 -2.50 -0.36 10.06
C ARG A 58 -1.94 -1.75 10.23
N ALA A 59 -1.09 -1.97 11.22
CA ALA A 59 -0.61 -3.30 11.55
C ALA A 59 -1.35 -3.88 12.76
N ALA A 60 -1.71 -5.16 12.69
CA ALA A 60 -2.25 -5.86 13.85
C ALA A 60 -1.20 -6.14 14.95
N LYS A 61 0.10 -5.98 14.62
CA LYS A 61 1.23 -6.18 15.53
C LYS A 61 2.33 -5.17 15.21
N ASP A 62 3.13 -4.85 16.21
CA ASP A 62 4.34 -4.04 16.05
C ASP A 62 5.25 -4.68 15.01
N ARG A 63 5.57 -3.92 13.96
CA ARG A 63 6.46 -4.35 12.91
C ARG A 63 6.96 -3.19 12.09
N GLU A 64 8.10 -3.40 11.50
CA GLU A 64 8.62 -2.52 10.47
C GLU A 64 8.23 -3.07 9.10
N VAL A 65 7.85 -2.17 8.20
CA VAL A 65 7.59 -2.47 6.79
C VAL A 65 8.25 -1.41 5.94
N GLU A 66 8.88 -1.82 4.84
CA GLU A 66 9.28 -0.87 3.80
C GLU A 66 8.11 -0.63 2.87
N VAL A 67 7.78 0.63 2.62
CA VAL A 67 6.73 1.04 1.70
C VAL A 67 7.38 1.66 0.48
N ARG A 68 7.08 1.11 -0.69
CA ARG A 68 7.52 1.62 -1.99
C ARG A 68 6.35 2.21 -2.76
N PHE A 69 6.56 3.36 -3.37
CA PHE A 69 5.53 4.06 -4.13
C PHE A 69 5.78 3.96 -5.64
N GLN A 70 4.73 4.06 -6.45
CA GLN A 70 4.85 4.03 -7.90
C GLN A 70 5.64 5.26 -8.41
N GLY A 71 6.66 5.01 -9.24
CA GLY A 71 7.41 6.07 -9.94
C GLY A 71 8.64 6.60 -9.21
N GLY A 72 8.99 6.05 -8.04
CA GLY A 72 10.21 6.42 -7.32
C GLY A 72 11.03 5.20 -6.92
N ASP A 73 12.36 5.30 -7.03
CA ASP A 73 13.28 4.34 -6.41
C ASP A 73 13.27 4.43 -4.87
N GLU A 74 12.61 5.44 -4.31
CA GLU A 74 12.46 5.67 -2.88
C GLU A 74 11.57 4.63 -2.20
N THR A 75 12.17 3.90 -1.25
CA THR A 75 11.46 3.16 -0.22
C THR A 75 11.47 3.96 1.08
N LYS A 76 10.33 3.96 1.79
CA LYS A 76 10.22 4.53 3.12
C LYS A 76 9.99 3.43 4.13
N VAL A 77 10.90 3.32 5.09
CA VAL A 77 10.74 2.42 6.24
C VAL A 77 9.69 3.03 7.17
N VAL A 78 8.62 2.28 7.41
CA VAL A 78 7.52 2.66 8.30
C VAL A 78 7.45 1.66 9.44
N SER A 79 7.73 2.14 10.66
CA SER A 79 7.56 1.37 11.88
C SER A 79 6.10 1.47 12.32
N LEU A 80 5.31 0.43 12.03
CA LEU A 80 3.91 0.33 12.42
C LEU A 80 3.83 -0.28 13.82
N LYS A 81 3.10 0.38 14.71
CA LYS A 81 2.75 -0.20 16.02
C LYS A 81 1.37 -0.87 15.94
N ALA A 82 1.16 -1.86 16.78
CA ALA A 82 -0.08 -2.60 16.85
C ALA A 82 -1.25 -1.65 17.12
N ASN A 83 -2.22 -1.63 16.20
CA ASN A 83 -3.39 -0.76 16.22
C ASN A 83 -3.11 0.76 16.15
N GLU A 84 -1.93 1.19 15.72
CA GLU A 84 -1.67 2.59 15.36
C GLU A 84 -1.84 2.80 13.85
N GLU A 85 -2.41 3.95 13.49
CA GLU A 85 -2.46 4.44 12.11
C GLU A 85 -1.24 5.30 11.83
N TYR A 86 -0.59 5.03 10.69
CA TYR A 86 0.51 5.83 10.15
C TYR A 86 0.07 6.53 8.87
#